data_AF-A0A950B5M6-F1
#
_entry.id   AF-A0A950B5M6-F1
#
_cell.length_a   1.000
_cell.length_b   1.000
_cell.length_c   1.000
_cell.angle_alpha   90.00
_cell.angle_beta   90.00
_cell.angle_gamma   90.00
#
_symmetry.space_group_name_H-M   'P 1'
#
loop_
_entity.id
_entity.type
_entity.pdbx_description
1 polymer ?
#
loop_
_entity_poly.entity_id
_entity_poly.type
_entity_poly.pdbx_seq_one_letter_code
_entity_poly.pdbx_strand_id
1 'polypeptide(L)'
;MTIPLTAVAFYLLHRWGGIASIPLWQLYLILGLAGLASFLAERRWPEHCTRLQLHARVAIDIAATTAVIYAIGWGPTLAIGYVFVVANEFRKHGSRVWQPALVWTAIGISLGEAAIALGIAPSIVPEPEVHGLAVLAVLGTAFIMRLLGWTTALKEEAQASVRASEERFRSLVKNASDAICVVDAEARIATVTPA
;
A
#
# COMPACT_ATOMS: atom_id res chain seq x y z
N MET A 1 -14.56 -7.74 2.42
CA MET A 1 -15.52 -7.74 1.30
C MET A 1 -14.88 -7.64 -0.09
N THR A 2 -13.57 -7.39 -0.21
CA THR A 2 -12.89 -7.21 -1.51
C THR A 2 -12.62 -8.52 -2.27
N ILE A 3 -12.36 -9.63 -1.56
CA ILE A 3 -12.04 -10.94 -2.16
C ILE A 3 -13.14 -11.52 -3.07
N PRO A 4 -14.43 -11.55 -2.70
CA PRO A 4 -15.46 -12.06 -3.61
C PRO A 4 -15.64 -11.18 -4.85
N LEU A 5 -15.43 -9.87 -4.73
CA LEU A 5 -15.52 -8.95 -5.87
C LEU A 5 -14.37 -9.17 -6.87
N THR A 6 -13.14 -9.37 -6.39
CA THR A 6 -11.99 -9.67 -7.26
C THR A 6 -12.14 -11.04 -7.92
N ALA A 7 -12.66 -12.04 -7.21
CA ALA A 7 -12.97 -13.36 -7.78
C ALA A 7 -13.98 -13.27 -8.93
N VAL A 8 -15.06 -12.51 -8.76
CA VAL A 8 -16.06 -12.28 -9.81
C VAL A 8 -15.47 -11.54 -11.00
N ALA A 9 -14.64 -10.51 -10.76
CA ALA A 9 -13.95 -9.78 -11.82
C ALA A 9 -13.04 -10.69 -12.66
N PHE A 10 -12.25 -11.57 -12.02
CA PHE A 10 -11.41 -12.54 -12.72
C PHE A 10 -12.24 -13.57 -13.49
N TYR A 11 -13.36 -14.04 -12.94
CA TYR A 11 -14.26 -14.94 -13.65
C TYR A 11 -14.80 -14.31 -14.95
N LEU A 12 -15.23 -13.05 -14.89
CA LEU A 12 -15.71 -12.31 -16.07
C LEU A 12 -14.60 -12.08 -17.11
N LEU A 13 -13.41 -11.68 -16.66
CA LEU A 13 -12.24 -11.47 -17.53
C LEU A 13 -11.77 -12.77 -18.20
N HIS A 14 -11.80 -13.90 -17.48
CA HIS A 14 -11.48 -15.20 -18.06
C HIS A 14 -12.51 -15.62 -19.11
N ARG A 15 -13.81 -15.36 -18.86
CA ARG A 15 -14.88 -15.66 -19.81
C ARG A 15 -14.76 -14.86 -21.12
N TRP A 16 -14.16 -13.68 -21.09
CA TRP A 16 -13.89 -12.85 -22.27
C TRP A 16 -12.52 -13.09 -22.90
N GLY A 17 -11.75 -14.08 -22.43
CA GLY A 17 -10.42 -14.40 -22.96
C GLY A 17 -9.34 -13.36 -22.64
N GLY A 18 -9.60 -12.45 -21.69
CA GLY A 18 -8.67 -11.40 -21.27
C GLY A 18 -7.62 -11.85 -20.25
N ILE A 19 -7.49 -13.16 -19.99
CA ILE A 19 -6.54 -13.75 -19.05
C ILE A 19 -5.87 -14.92 -19.78
N ALA A 20 -4.59 -15.17 -19.48
CA ALA A 20 -3.90 -16.35 -19.98
C ALA A 20 -4.72 -17.62 -19.72
N SER A 21 -4.61 -18.62 -20.60
CA SER A 21 -5.40 -19.87 -20.61
C SER A 21 -5.08 -20.83 -19.45
N ILE A 22 -4.75 -20.30 -18.27
CA ILE A 22 -4.50 -21.04 -17.05
C ILE A 22 -5.84 -21.48 -16.45
N PRO A 23 -5.94 -22.71 -15.89
CA PRO A 23 -7.14 -23.18 -15.23
C PRO A 23 -7.52 -22.27 -14.05
N LEU A 24 -8.79 -21.88 -13.97
CA LEU A 24 -9.30 -20.99 -12.90
C LEU A 24 -8.95 -21.47 -11.48
N TRP A 25 -8.88 -22.79 -11.25
CA TRP A 25 -8.52 -23.33 -9.93
C TRP A 25 -7.10 -22.97 -9.50
N GLN A 26 -6.14 -22.86 -10.44
CA GLN A 26 -4.77 -22.42 -10.13
C GLN A 26 -4.75 -20.95 -9.72
N LEU A 27 -5.52 -20.10 -10.42
CA LEU A 27 -5.66 -18.68 -10.06
C LEU A 27 -6.28 -18.51 -8.67
N TYR A 28 -7.34 -19.25 -8.34
CA TYR A 28 -7.93 -19.21 -7.01
C TYR A 28 -6.99 -19.74 -5.93
N LEU A 29 -6.19 -20.76 -6.22
CA LEU A 29 -5.18 -21.28 -5.30
C LEU A 29 -4.09 -20.24 -5.04
N ILE A 30 -3.56 -19.59 -6.08
CA ILE A 30 -2.56 -18.52 -5.96
C ILE A 30 -3.15 -17.34 -5.17
N LEU A 31 -4.36 -16.89 -5.49
CA LEU A 31 -5.04 -15.82 -4.77
C LEU A 31 -5.29 -16.18 -3.29
N GLY A 32 -5.68 -17.42 -3.02
CA GLY A 32 -5.91 -17.93 -1.67
C GLY A 32 -4.62 -18.01 -0.85
N LEU A 33 -3.54 -18.56 -1.42
CA LEU A 33 -2.23 -18.61 -0.77
C LEU A 33 -1.63 -17.23 -0.54
N ALA A 34 -1.72 -16.34 -1.54
CA ALA A 34 -1.31 -14.95 -1.46
C ALA A 34 -2.06 -14.22 -0.34
N GLY A 35 -3.39 -14.32 -0.32
CA GLY A 35 -4.23 -13.72 0.72
C GLY A 35 -3.96 -14.31 2.10
N LEU A 36 -3.72 -15.61 2.21
CA LEU A 36 -3.36 -16.27 3.46
C LEU A 36 -2.00 -15.81 3.98
N ALA A 37 -0.99 -15.70 3.09
CA ALA A 37 0.34 -15.24 3.45
C ALA A 37 0.31 -13.79 3.96
N SER A 38 -0.39 -12.90 3.25
CA SER A 38 -0.64 -11.52 3.71
C SER A 38 -1.36 -11.51 5.06
N PHE A 39 -2.45 -12.26 5.22
CA PHE A 39 -3.20 -12.32 6.48
C PHE A 39 -2.34 -12.81 7.66
N LEU A 40 -1.51 -13.84 7.45
CA LEU A 40 -0.58 -14.33 8.47
C LEU A 40 0.48 -13.30 8.82
N ALA A 41 0.98 -12.54 7.83
CA ALA A 41 1.91 -11.45 8.05
C ALA A 41 1.27 -10.32 8.87
N GLU A 42 0.02 -9.95 8.57
CA GLU A 42 -0.73 -8.96 9.33
C GLU A 42 -0.94 -9.40 10.79
N ARG A 43 -1.30 -10.67 11.00
CA ARG A 43 -1.51 -11.22 12.34
C ARG A 43 -0.20 -11.31 13.13
N ARG A 44 0.93 -11.54 12.46
CA ARG A 44 2.24 -11.69 13.12
C ARG A 44 2.87 -10.36 13.53
N TRP A 45 2.64 -9.28 12.79
CA TRP A 45 3.28 -7.97 13.04
C TRP A 45 2.26 -6.82 13.05
N PRO A 46 1.60 -6.54 14.21
CA PRO A 46 0.72 -5.39 14.37
C PRO A 46 1.48 -4.06 14.62
N GLU A 47 0.84 -2.95 14.21
CA GLU A 47 1.10 -1.48 14.30
C GLU A 47 2.53 -0.92 14.53
N HIS A 48 3.37 -1.54 15.35
CA HIS A 48 4.73 -1.09 15.66
C HIS A 48 5.77 -2.07 15.11
N CYS A 49 6.04 -1.97 13.82
CA CYS A 49 7.03 -2.81 13.14
C CYS A 49 8.45 -2.20 13.26
N THR A 50 9.43 -3.05 13.58
CA THR A 50 10.84 -2.71 13.37
C THR A 50 11.15 -2.62 11.87
N ARG A 51 12.27 -1.99 11.49
CA ARG A 51 12.65 -1.82 10.08
C ARG A 51 12.70 -3.15 9.31
N LEU A 52 13.26 -4.19 9.91
CA LEU A 52 13.32 -5.55 9.33
C LEU A 52 11.93 -6.17 9.14
N GLN A 53 11.04 -6.02 10.13
CA GLN A 53 9.67 -6.53 10.06
C GLN A 53 8.87 -5.81 8.96
N LEU A 54 9.08 -4.50 8.80
CA LEU A 54 8.46 -3.72 7.73
C LEU A 54 8.90 -4.22 6.34
N HIS A 55 10.20 -4.48 6.16
CA HIS A 55 10.70 -5.06 4.91
C HIS A 55 10.10 -6.44 4.63
N ALA A 56 10.01 -7.32 5.62
CA ALA A 56 9.44 -8.66 5.45
C ALA A 56 7.95 -8.62 5.09
N ARG A 57 7.17 -7.76 5.75
CA ARG A 57 5.74 -7.59 5.47
C ARG A 57 5.49 -7.06 4.06
N VAL A 58 6.17 -5.97 3.70
CA VAL A 58 6.06 -5.37 2.36
C VAL A 58 6.52 -6.36 1.28
N ALA A 59 7.54 -7.17 1.55
CA ALA A 59 7.96 -8.23 0.64
C ALA A 59 6.87 -9.28 0.41
N ILE A 60 6.17 -9.72 1.47
CA ILE A 60 5.07 -10.70 1.35
C ILE A 60 3.94 -10.14 0.50
N ASP A 61 3.49 -8.92 0.78
CA ASP A 61 2.38 -8.32 0.04
C ASP A 61 2.73 -8.05 -1.43
N ILE A 62 3.97 -7.63 -1.71
CA ILE A 62 4.44 -7.44 -3.08
C ILE A 62 4.61 -8.79 -3.79
N ALA A 63 5.20 -9.79 -3.16
CA ALA A 63 5.36 -11.11 -3.75
C ALA A 63 4.00 -11.77 -4.06
N ALA A 64 3.04 -11.65 -3.15
CA ALA A 64 1.66 -12.05 -3.35
C ALA A 64 1.05 -11.35 -4.59
N THR A 65 1.26 -10.04 -4.70
CA THR A 65 0.76 -9.23 -5.84
C THR A 65 1.43 -9.61 -7.16
N THR A 66 2.76 -9.78 -7.17
CA THR A 66 3.54 -10.24 -8.33
C THR A 66 3.04 -11.59 -8.81
N ALA A 67 2.89 -12.56 -7.89
CA ALA A 67 2.43 -13.89 -8.23
C ALA A 67 1.07 -13.86 -8.91
N VAL A 68 0.12 -13.07 -8.39
CA VAL A 68 -1.20 -12.90 -9.00
C VAL A 68 -1.10 -12.23 -10.37
N ILE A 69 -0.39 -11.11 -10.49
CA ILE A 69 -0.25 -10.35 -11.76
C ILE A 69 0.33 -11.22 -12.89
N TYR A 70 1.41 -11.94 -12.60
CA TYR A 70 2.10 -12.75 -13.60
C TYR A 70 1.38 -14.07 -13.87
N ALA A 71 0.65 -14.65 -12.90
CA ALA A 71 -0.20 -15.81 -13.16
C ALA A 71 -1.38 -15.49 -14.09
N ILE A 72 -1.92 -14.27 -14.05
CA ILE A 72 -2.97 -13.84 -14.98
C ILE A 72 -2.40 -13.61 -16.40
N GLY A 73 -1.09 -13.39 -16.50
CA GLY A 73 -0.36 -13.23 -17.77
C GLY A 73 -0.29 -11.81 -18.31
N TRP A 74 -0.72 -10.81 -17.54
CA TRP A 74 -0.57 -9.40 -17.93
C TRP A 74 0.82 -8.83 -17.60
N GLY A 75 1.55 -9.49 -16.68
CA GLY A 75 2.91 -9.08 -16.31
C GLY A 75 2.99 -7.60 -15.92
N PRO A 76 4.00 -6.85 -16.41
CA PRO A 76 4.19 -5.44 -16.05
C PRO A 76 3.03 -4.51 -16.40
N THR A 77 2.17 -4.88 -17.36
CA THR A 77 1.05 -4.04 -17.79
C THR A 77 0.06 -3.79 -16.65
N LEU A 78 -0.06 -4.71 -15.69
CA LEU A 78 -0.88 -4.55 -14.47
C LEU A 78 -0.11 -3.91 -13.31
N ALA A 79 0.90 -3.07 -13.58
CA ALA A 79 1.69 -2.38 -12.56
C ALA A 79 0.87 -1.58 -11.54
N ILE A 80 -0.34 -1.14 -11.92
CA ILE A 80 -1.28 -0.45 -11.03
C ILE A 80 -1.63 -1.29 -9.79
N GLY A 81 -1.59 -2.62 -9.88
CA GLY A 81 -1.81 -3.53 -8.75
C GLY A 81 -0.83 -3.28 -7.60
N TYR A 82 0.46 -3.05 -7.93
CA TYR A 82 1.47 -2.72 -6.92
C TYR A 82 1.15 -1.42 -6.19
N VAL A 83 0.66 -0.41 -6.92
CA VAL A 83 0.33 0.90 -6.35
C VAL A 83 -0.77 0.77 -5.30
N PHE A 84 -1.83 0.00 -5.58
CA PHE A 84 -2.92 -0.19 -4.62
C PHE A 84 -2.47 -0.90 -3.34
N VAL A 85 -1.66 -1.95 -3.48
CA VAL A 85 -1.11 -2.68 -2.33
C VAL A 85 -0.21 -1.78 -1.50
N VAL A 86 0.72 -1.08 -2.15
CA VAL A 86 1.64 -0.17 -1.47
C VAL A 86 0.91 1.01 -0.83
N ALA A 87 -0.10 1.58 -1.48
CA ALA A 87 -0.92 2.65 -0.91
C ALA A 87 -1.63 2.21 0.38
N ASN A 88 -2.07 0.94 0.45
CA ASN A 88 -2.64 0.39 1.67
C ASN A 88 -1.59 0.27 2.79
N GLU A 89 -0.35 -0.11 2.45
CA GLU A 89 0.74 -0.18 3.43
C GLU A 89 1.18 1.21 3.91
N PHE A 90 1.22 2.23 3.04
CA PHE A 90 1.42 3.63 3.42
C PHE A 90 0.35 4.12 4.41
N ARG A 91 -0.91 3.75 4.20
CA ARG A 91 -2.00 4.11 5.13
C ARG A 91 -1.80 3.54 6.53
N LYS A 92 -1.18 2.36 6.64
CA LYS A 92 -0.98 1.66 7.92
C LYS A 92 0.32 2.06 8.63
N HIS A 93 1.41 2.19 7.90
CA HIS A 93 2.76 2.35 8.48
C HIS A 93 3.42 3.69 8.14
N GLY A 94 2.71 4.55 7.41
CA GLY A 94 3.15 5.90 7.12
C GLY A 94 4.22 6.00 6.06
N SER A 95 4.94 7.12 6.06
CA SER A 95 5.94 7.46 5.04
C SER A 95 7.08 6.45 4.94
N ARG A 96 7.45 5.77 6.04
CA ARG A 96 8.60 4.83 6.13
C ARG A 96 8.54 3.66 5.13
N VAL A 97 7.37 3.36 4.57
CA VAL A 97 7.14 2.28 3.61
C VAL A 97 7.84 2.52 2.27
N TRP A 98 8.15 3.78 1.92
CA TRP A 98 8.58 4.13 0.57
C TRP A 98 9.83 3.39 0.08
N GLN A 99 10.83 3.18 0.94
CA GLN A 99 12.07 2.46 0.58
C GLN A 99 11.82 0.95 0.40
N PRO A 100 11.24 0.23 1.39
CA PRO A 100 10.87 -1.17 1.21
C PRO A 100 10.00 -1.40 -0.03
N ALA A 101 8.99 -0.58 -0.24
CA ALA A 101 8.04 -0.74 -1.35
C ALA A 101 8.73 -0.63 -2.70
N LEU A 102 9.61 0.37 -2.87
CA LEU A 102 10.39 0.56 -4.10
C LEU A 102 11.26 -0.66 -4.40
N VAL A 103 12.06 -1.08 -3.42
CA VAL A 103 13.03 -2.17 -3.60
C VAL A 103 12.32 -3.48 -3.92
N TRP A 104 11.32 -3.84 -3.13
CA TRP A 104 10.63 -5.12 -3.33
C TRP A 104 9.77 -5.13 -4.59
N THR A 105 9.20 -4.00 -5.02
CA THR A 105 8.45 -3.95 -6.29
C THR A 105 9.39 -4.10 -7.49
N ALA A 106 10.54 -3.42 -7.47
CA ALA A 106 11.55 -3.58 -8.51
C ALA A 106 12.07 -5.03 -8.60
N ILE A 107 12.28 -5.68 -7.44
CA ILE A 107 12.63 -7.10 -7.37
C ILE A 107 11.49 -7.98 -7.91
N GLY A 108 10.24 -7.70 -7.51
CA GLY A 108 9.07 -8.45 -7.97
C GLY A 108 8.89 -8.38 -9.49
N ILE A 109 8.99 -7.19 -10.09
CA ILE A 109 8.92 -7.03 -11.55
C ILE A 109 10.10 -7.75 -12.22
N SER A 110 11.33 -7.58 -11.72
CA SER A 110 12.51 -8.26 -12.28
C SER A 110 12.38 -9.79 -12.25
N LEU A 111 11.89 -10.35 -11.13
CA LEU A 111 11.66 -11.80 -10.99
C LEU A 111 10.52 -12.27 -11.90
N GLY A 112 9.46 -11.49 -12.04
CA GLY A 112 8.37 -11.78 -12.96
C GLY A 112 8.82 -11.79 -14.42
N GLU A 113 9.62 -10.80 -14.83
CA GLU A 113 10.23 -10.76 -16.18
C GLU A 113 11.12 -11.96 -16.43
N ALA A 114 11.96 -12.33 -15.45
CA ALA A 114 12.77 -13.53 -15.55
C ALA A 114 11.91 -14.80 -15.68
N ALA A 115 10.76 -14.87 -14.99
CA ALA A 115 9.83 -15.98 -15.11
C ALA A 115 9.15 -16.05 -16.49
N ILE A 116 8.87 -14.91 -17.12
CA ILE A 116 8.38 -14.85 -18.52
C ILE A 116 9.49 -15.35 -19.46
N ALA A 117 10.71 -14.84 -19.34
CA ALA A 117 11.83 -15.20 -20.20
C ALA A 117 12.21 -16.70 -20.10
N LEU A 118 11.96 -17.34 -18.95
CA LEU A 118 12.16 -18.78 -18.74
C LEU A 118 10.97 -19.64 -19.20
N GLY A 119 9.87 -19.03 -19.68
CA GLY A 119 8.64 -19.73 -20.08
C GLY A 119 7.85 -20.32 -18.91
N ILE A 120 8.15 -19.91 -17.67
CA ILE A 120 7.44 -20.38 -16.46
C ILE A 120 6.11 -19.61 -16.29
N ALA A 121 6.13 -18.30 -16.53
CA ALA A 121 4.96 -17.44 -16.44
C ALA A 121 4.39 -17.15 -17.84
N PRO A 122 3.05 -17.16 -18.01
CA PRO A 122 2.45 -16.75 -19.28
C PRO A 122 2.61 -15.23 -19.49
N SER A 123 2.62 -14.81 -20.75
CA SER A 123 2.50 -13.40 -21.13
C SER A 123 1.49 -13.27 -22.28
N ILE A 124 0.54 -12.34 -22.14
CA ILE A 124 -0.40 -11.96 -23.22
C ILE A 124 0.29 -11.02 -24.21
N VAL A 125 1.24 -10.20 -23.72
CA VAL A 125 2.00 -9.29 -24.57
C VAL A 125 3.21 -10.06 -25.16
N PRO A 126 3.46 -9.98 -26.47
CA PRO A 126 4.60 -10.66 -27.10
C PRO A 126 5.95 -10.11 -26.66
N GLU A 127 6.98 -10.97 -26.63
CA GLU A 127 8.37 -10.53 -26.56
C GLU A 127 8.79 -9.92 -27.91
N PRO A 128 9.54 -8.79 -27.93
CA PRO A 128 10.26 -8.14 -26.82
C PRO A 128 9.52 -6.98 -26.13
N GLU A 129 8.26 -6.70 -26.50
CA GLU A 129 7.51 -5.51 -26.06
C GLU A 129 7.29 -5.49 -24.54
N VAL A 130 7.15 -6.68 -23.93
CA VAL A 130 7.01 -6.87 -22.48
C VAL A 130 8.15 -6.21 -21.69
N HIS A 131 9.38 -6.31 -22.16
CA HIS A 131 10.54 -5.77 -21.43
C HIS A 131 10.53 -4.24 -21.39
N GLY A 132 10.07 -3.59 -22.48
CA GLY A 132 9.87 -2.14 -22.49
C GLY A 132 8.80 -1.71 -21.49
N LEU A 133 7.69 -2.46 -21.43
CA LEU A 133 6.63 -2.24 -20.43
C LEU A 133 7.13 -2.50 -19.01
N ALA A 134 8.03 -3.45 -18.79
CA ALA A 134 8.66 -3.70 -17.49
C ALA A 134 9.47 -2.50 -17.01
N VAL A 135 10.30 -1.91 -17.89
CA VAL A 135 11.06 -0.70 -17.55
C VAL A 135 10.11 0.46 -17.23
N LEU A 136 9.07 0.67 -18.04
CA LEU A 136 8.07 1.70 -17.79
C LEU A 136 7.30 1.46 -16.48
N ALA A 137 6.95 0.22 -16.18
CA ALA A 137 6.28 -0.17 -14.95
C ALA A 137 7.15 0.11 -13.72
N VAL A 138 8.44 -0.24 -13.75
CA VAL A 138 9.39 0.07 -12.67
C VAL A 138 9.52 1.57 -12.48
N LEU A 139 9.71 2.33 -13.57
CA LEU A 139 9.83 3.79 -13.49
C LEU A 139 8.55 4.46 -12.96
N GLY A 140 7.39 4.04 -13.48
CA GLY A 140 6.09 4.56 -13.08
C GLY A 140 5.75 4.25 -11.62
N THR A 141 5.96 2.99 -11.20
CA THR A 141 5.76 2.61 -9.80
C THR A 141 6.76 3.29 -8.87
N ALA A 142 8.02 3.43 -9.27
CA ALA A 142 9.03 4.17 -8.51
C ALA A 142 8.66 5.64 -8.32
N PHE A 143 8.20 6.29 -9.39
CA PHE A 143 7.71 7.66 -9.33
C PHE A 143 6.53 7.80 -8.37
N ILE A 144 5.51 6.93 -8.50
CA ILE A 144 4.32 6.95 -7.64
C ILE A 144 4.68 6.68 -6.17
N MET A 145 5.53 5.69 -5.88
CA MET A 145 5.96 5.39 -4.51
C MET A 145 6.72 6.54 -3.88
N ARG A 146 7.58 7.22 -4.65
CA ARG A 146 8.31 8.40 -4.19
C ARG A 146 7.36 9.57 -3.92
N LEU A 147 6.38 9.78 -4.79
CA LEU A 147 5.34 10.79 -4.61
C LEU A 147 4.52 10.51 -3.35
N LEU A 148 3.99 9.29 -3.20
CA LEU A 148 3.24 8.85 -2.02
C LEU A 148 4.06 8.99 -0.75
N GLY A 149 5.34 8.62 -0.79
CA GLY A 149 6.27 8.78 0.33
C GLY A 149 6.41 10.24 0.78
N TRP A 150 6.63 11.14 -0.17
CA TRP A 150 6.74 12.58 0.11
C TRP A 150 5.42 13.17 0.61
N THR A 151 4.29 12.89 -0.05
CA THR A 151 2.97 13.38 0.35
C THR A 151 2.59 12.87 1.74
N THR A 152 2.90 11.61 2.05
CA THR A 152 2.61 11.03 3.38
C THR A 152 3.50 11.65 4.45
N ALA A 153 4.79 11.85 4.18
CA ALA A 153 5.71 12.50 5.12
C ALA A 153 5.28 13.94 5.42
N LEU A 154 4.92 14.70 4.39
CA LEU A 154 4.43 16.07 4.54
C LEU A 154 3.15 16.12 5.39
N LYS A 155 2.23 15.17 5.17
CA LYS A 155 1.01 15.04 5.97
C LYS A 155 1.32 14.72 7.44
N GLU A 156 2.24 13.80 7.69
CA GLU A 156 2.66 13.42 9.05
C GLU A 156 3.28 14.60 9.80
N GLU A 157 4.16 15.36 9.14
CA GLU A 157 4.82 16.54 9.72
C GLU A 157 3.81 17.66 10.05
N ALA A 158 2.90 17.96 9.12
CA ALA A 158 1.84 18.94 9.37
C ALA A 158 0.95 18.54 10.57
N GLN A 159 0.57 17.26 10.66
CA GLN A 159 -0.22 16.75 11.78
C GLN A 159 0.55 16.75 13.10
N ALA A 160 1.86 16.52 13.08
CA ALA A 160 2.71 16.57 14.28
C ALA A 160 2.85 18.02 14.79
N SER A 161 3.02 18.99 13.89
CA SER A 161 3.10 20.42 14.22
C SER A 161 1.80 20.95 14.86
N VAL A 162 0.64 20.58 14.30
CA VAL A 162 -0.67 20.91 14.89
C VAL A 162 -0.82 20.30 16.28
N ARG A 163 -0.52 19.00 16.43
CA ARG A 163 -0.60 18.31 17.73
C ARG A 163 0.31 18.93 18.79
N ALA A 164 1.55 19.25 18.43
CA ALA A 164 2.49 19.91 19.35
C ALA A 164 1.99 21.30 19.78
N SER A 165 1.35 22.05 18.87
CA SER A 165 0.77 23.36 19.17
C SER A 165 -0.44 23.25 20.10
N GLU A 166 -1.31 22.26 19.90
CA GLU A 166 -2.46 21.99 20.79
C GLU A 166 -2.01 21.54 22.18
N GLU A 167 -1.01 20.66 22.27
CA GLU A 167 -0.45 20.21 23.56
C GLU A 167 0.20 21.37 24.32
N ARG A 168 0.95 22.22 23.60
CA ARG A 168 1.54 23.43 24.18
C ARG A 168 0.46 24.40 24.68
N PHE A 169 -0.58 24.66 23.89
CA PHE A 169 -1.70 25.50 24.31
C PHE A 169 -2.41 24.93 25.53
N ARG A 170 -2.72 23.62 25.52
CA ARG A 170 -3.36 22.94 26.65
C ARG A 170 -2.51 22.99 27.92
N SER A 171 -1.20 22.86 27.79
CA SER A 171 -0.26 22.99 28.92
C SER A 171 -0.22 24.41 29.48
N LEU A 172 -0.18 25.43 28.61
CA LEU A 172 -0.21 26.84 29.02
C LEU A 172 -1.51 27.19 29.73
N VAL A 173 -2.65 26.76 29.18
CA VAL A 173 -3.97 27.02 29.78
C VAL A 173 -4.11 26.33 31.14
N LYS A 174 -3.70 25.05 31.27
CA LYS A 174 -3.78 24.32 32.55
C LYS A 174 -2.85 24.85 33.64
N ASN A 175 -1.73 25.46 33.26
CA ASN A 175 -0.74 25.98 34.20
C ASN A 175 -0.85 27.50 34.40
N ALA A 176 -1.83 28.17 33.78
CA ALA A 176 -2.07 29.58 34.00
C ALA A 176 -2.70 29.78 35.38
N SER A 177 -2.03 30.54 36.26
CA SER A 177 -2.59 30.92 37.57
C SER A 177 -3.80 31.86 37.45
N ASP A 178 -4.04 32.44 36.27
CA ASP A 178 -5.18 33.31 35.97
C ASP A 178 -6.33 32.51 35.35
N ALA A 179 -7.54 32.69 35.87
CA ALA A 179 -8.75 32.07 35.34
C ALA A 179 -9.13 32.69 33.97
N ILE A 180 -9.07 31.89 32.90
CA ILE A 180 -9.51 32.29 31.56
C ILE A 180 -10.95 31.80 31.35
N CYS A 181 -11.85 32.73 31.06
CA CYS A 181 -13.26 32.46 30.76
C CYS A 181 -13.58 32.88 29.32
N VAL A 182 -14.06 31.94 28.50
CA VAL A 182 -14.59 32.25 27.16
C VAL A 182 -16.10 32.46 27.29
N VAL A 183 -16.61 33.61 26.84
CA VAL A 183 -18.05 33.94 26.85
C VAL A 183 -18.57 34.11 25.42
N ASP A 184 -19.80 33.67 25.18
CA ASP A 184 -20.51 33.85 23.90
C ASP A 184 -21.02 35.30 23.72
N ALA A 185 -21.65 35.57 22.57
CA ALA A 185 -22.19 36.89 22.24
C ALA A 185 -23.33 37.33 23.18
N GLU A 186 -23.96 36.39 23.88
CA GLU A 186 -25.00 36.61 24.89
C GLU A 186 -24.45 36.61 26.33
N ALA A 187 -23.13 36.73 26.50
CA ALA A 187 -22.40 36.74 27.78
C ALA A 187 -22.55 35.46 28.63
N ARG A 188 -22.83 34.31 28.01
CA ARG A 188 -22.84 33.01 28.69
C ARG A 188 -21.48 32.36 28.61
N ILE A 189 -21.09 31.72 29.71
CA ILE A 189 -19.78 31.08 29.85
C ILE A 189 -19.74 29.79 29.02
N ALA A 190 -18.87 29.74 28.02
CA ALA A 190 -18.67 28.60 27.14
C ALA A 190 -17.64 27.60 27.68
N THR A 191 -16.54 28.09 28.26
CA THR A 191 -15.49 27.24 28.86
C THR A 191 -14.75 28.01 29.96
N VAL A 192 -14.50 27.35 31.10
CA VAL A 192 -13.69 27.87 32.23
C VAL A 192 -12.58 26.88 32.54
N THR A 193 -11.37 27.38 32.69
CA THR A 193 -10.23 26.60 33.16
C THR A 193 -10.21 26.54 34.70
N PRO A 194 -10.01 25.36 35.33
CA PRO A 194 -9.84 25.29 36.79
C PRO A 194 -8.52 25.93 37.22
N ALA A 195 -8.53 26.58 38.39
CA ALA A 195 -7.36 27.13 39.07
C ALA A 195 -6.56 26.05 39.81
#